data_AF-A0A2G2EE69-F1
#
_entry.id   AF-A0A2G2EE69-F1
#
_cell.length_a   1.000
_cell.length_b   1.000
_cell.length_c   1.000
_cell.angle_alpha   90.00
_cell.angle_beta   90.00
_cell.angle_gamma   90.00
#
_symmetry.space_group_name_H-M   'P 1'
#
loop_
_entity.id
_entity.type
_entity.pdbx_description
1 polymer ?
#
loop_
_entity_poly.entity_id
_entity_poly.type
_entity_poly.pdbx_seq_one_letter_code
_entity_poly.pdbx_strand_id
1 'polypeptide(L)'
;MNRKLTVLLLLIGFFAHTQQIENNQEKIREARQDVSEPITLFFSECLLETDCDSCISELIVHAKSTYSIYLIGGALYNIDSEKSFELHQKAYQLLPNELNFNLEYAMELHRKGKFEDAVPYYLIYKKEEPSDFRIDVWLSECYLNAGEIEKSIEHWTKSNHQKNHTAIDKALHLIHGRTDQLKKRSQLRSQIALNNTKSAYELIYMDLNWERDWWNTTIQTPLLEKDLNLIEEKFGSEHEVYQDLLAYRQIKEFSKQTDKIDSIELVFKKRKFILDGERLVPFGKISSDLIRIALVNKLIDDKTFYSNRKQEVIDLAEKQKDGDLLNIYAYLEASIEGFVSEETDEKGWNDFHDERFAVSYFIGLAQKNKYDNPDLKKALQDFPESAELQWVKFKCAIVEEKEYRADLIELIKKEFKTLRADKNRYSYGLKSYFHILENGI
;
A
#
# COMPACT_ATOMS: atom_id res chain seq x y z
N MET A 1 7.40 -65.16 -49.75
CA MET A 1 6.10 -64.48 -49.89
C MET A 1 6.03 -63.39 -48.83
N ASN A 2 6.59 -62.22 -49.11
CA ASN A 2 6.81 -61.13 -48.14
C ASN A 2 5.65 -60.14 -48.18
N ARG A 3 4.87 -60.04 -47.09
CA ARG A 3 3.87 -58.98 -46.89
C ARG A 3 4.56 -57.78 -46.24
N LYS A 4 4.69 -56.69 -46.99
CA LYS A 4 5.09 -55.37 -46.48
C LYS A 4 3.94 -54.77 -45.67
N LEU A 5 4.23 -54.39 -44.44
CA LEU A 5 3.36 -53.62 -43.55
C LEU A 5 3.58 -52.14 -43.87
N THR A 6 2.60 -51.49 -44.50
CA THR A 6 2.63 -50.04 -44.75
C THR A 6 2.05 -49.33 -43.53
N VAL A 7 2.91 -48.71 -42.72
CA VAL A 7 2.50 -47.82 -41.63
C VAL A 7 2.17 -46.45 -42.22
N LEU A 8 0.91 -46.06 -42.15
CA LEU A 8 0.42 -44.74 -42.55
C LEU A 8 0.60 -43.78 -41.36
N LEU A 9 1.60 -42.89 -41.44
CA LEU A 9 1.79 -41.80 -40.49
C LEU A 9 0.75 -40.71 -40.77
N LEU A 10 -0.26 -40.61 -39.91
CA LEU A 10 -1.21 -39.51 -39.88
C LEU A 10 -0.54 -38.30 -39.19
N LEU A 11 0.06 -37.42 -39.99
CA LEU A 11 0.46 -36.08 -39.57
C LEU A 11 -0.82 -35.26 -39.35
N ILE A 12 -1.31 -35.23 -38.11
CA ILE A 12 -2.29 -34.24 -37.68
C ILE A 12 -1.54 -32.91 -37.57
N GLY A 13 -1.59 -32.13 -38.65
CA GLY A 13 -1.16 -30.73 -38.63
C GLY A 13 -2.10 -29.94 -37.72
N PHE A 14 -1.64 -29.64 -36.51
CA PHE A 14 -2.22 -28.55 -35.72
C PHE A 14 -1.93 -27.25 -36.47
N PHE A 15 -2.84 -26.83 -37.34
CA PHE A 15 -2.89 -25.45 -37.79
C PHE A 15 -3.26 -24.60 -36.58
N ALA A 16 -2.24 -24.15 -35.84
CA ALA A 16 -2.36 -23.04 -34.93
C ALA A 16 -2.85 -21.85 -35.75
N HIS A 17 -4.17 -21.66 -35.82
CA HIS A 17 -4.73 -20.40 -36.24
C HIS A 17 -4.25 -19.39 -35.20
N THR A 18 -3.23 -18.61 -35.55
CA THR A 18 -2.90 -17.39 -34.83
C THR A 18 -4.12 -16.48 -34.95
N GLN A 19 -5.04 -16.59 -33.98
CA GLN A 19 -6.18 -15.70 -33.88
C GLN A 19 -5.62 -14.30 -33.67
N GLN A 20 -6.13 -13.35 -34.45
CA GLN A 20 -5.69 -11.96 -34.37
C GLN A 20 -6.18 -11.35 -33.06
N ILE A 21 -5.30 -10.61 -32.37
CA ILE A 21 -5.68 -9.85 -31.18
C ILE A 21 -6.63 -8.72 -31.59
N GLU A 22 -7.73 -8.57 -30.86
CA GLU A 22 -8.74 -7.54 -31.07
C GLU A 22 -8.61 -6.45 -30.00
N ASN A 23 -8.81 -5.19 -30.39
CA ASN A 23 -8.89 -4.05 -29.46
C ASN A 23 -10.25 -3.37 -29.63
N ASN A 24 -11.28 -3.87 -28.93
CA ASN A 24 -12.65 -3.41 -29.11
C ASN A 24 -13.01 -2.23 -28.18
N GLN A 25 -12.35 -1.08 -28.38
CA GLN A 25 -12.60 0.12 -27.56
C GLN A 25 -14.07 0.57 -27.55
N GLU A 26 -14.78 0.37 -28.67
CA GLU A 26 -16.19 0.72 -28.79
C GLU A 26 -17.08 -0.09 -27.84
N LYS A 27 -16.89 -1.42 -27.80
CA LYS A 27 -17.66 -2.30 -26.92
C LYS A 27 -17.37 -2.03 -25.45
N ILE A 28 -16.13 -1.66 -25.11
CA ILE A 28 -15.77 -1.21 -23.76
C ILE A 28 -16.51 0.09 -23.42
N ARG A 29 -16.61 1.03 -24.36
CA ARG A 29 -17.32 2.30 -24.17
C ARG A 29 -18.82 2.10 -24.02
N GLU A 30 -19.44 1.26 -24.83
CA GLU A 30 -20.85 0.87 -24.72
C GLU A 30 -21.13 0.22 -23.36
N ALA A 31 -20.37 -0.83 -23.00
CA ALA A 31 -20.53 -1.50 -21.72
C ALA A 31 -20.32 -0.55 -20.53
N ARG A 32 -19.41 0.43 -20.65
CA ARG A 32 -19.20 1.46 -19.62
C ARG A 32 -20.43 2.33 -19.42
N GLN A 33 -21.14 2.68 -20.49
CA GLN A 33 -22.41 3.40 -20.37
C GLN A 33 -23.42 2.54 -19.62
N ASP A 34 -23.55 1.26 -19.98
CA ASP A 34 -24.49 0.32 -19.36
C ASP A 34 -24.27 0.11 -17.85
N VAL A 35 -23.00 0.09 -17.40
CA VAL A 35 -22.67 -0.08 -15.97
C VAL A 35 -22.40 1.21 -15.23
N SER A 36 -22.48 2.37 -15.90
CA SER A 36 -22.12 3.66 -15.30
C SER A 36 -22.99 4.00 -14.08
N GLU A 37 -24.32 3.94 -14.23
CA GLU A 37 -25.27 4.20 -13.15
C GLU A 37 -25.14 3.21 -11.99
N PRO A 38 -25.13 1.87 -12.21
CA PRO A 38 -24.87 0.91 -11.14
C PRO A 38 -23.56 1.15 -10.38
N ILE A 39 -22.46 1.46 -11.08
CA ILE A 39 -21.18 1.77 -10.44
C ILE A 39 -21.28 3.08 -9.66
N THR A 40 -21.93 4.11 -10.20
CA THR A 40 -22.15 5.37 -9.47
C THR A 40 -22.93 5.12 -8.18
N LEU A 41 -24.09 4.46 -8.25
CA LEU A 41 -24.91 4.14 -7.07
C LEU A 41 -24.15 3.30 -6.05
N PHE A 42 -23.36 2.34 -6.52
CA PHE A 42 -22.51 1.53 -5.65
C PHE A 42 -21.55 2.39 -4.81
N PHE A 43 -20.86 3.36 -5.42
CA PHE A 43 -19.92 4.24 -4.70
C PHE A 43 -20.59 5.39 -3.94
N SER A 44 -21.66 5.97 -4.47
CA SER A 44 -22.31 7.16 -3.89
C SER A 44 -23.39 6.85 -2.87
N GLU A 45 -23.92 5.62 -2.84
CA GLU A 45 -25.03 5.25 -1.98
C GLU A 45 -24.71 3.96 -1.21
N CYS A 46 -24.48 2.85 -1.92
CA CYS A 46 -24.39 1.54 -1.25
C CYS A 46 -23.23 1.49 -0.25
N LEU A 47 -22.00 1.81 -0.68
CA LEU A 47 -20.82 1.78 0.19
C LEU A 47 -20.86 2.79 1.35
N LEU A 48 -21.74 3.79 1.29
CA LEU A 48 -21.89 4.77 2.38
C LEU A 48 -22.65 4.16 3.56
N GLU A 49 -23.68 3.36 3.27
CA GLU A 49 -24.69 2.94 4.25
C GLU A 49 -24.62 1.46 4.59
N THR A 50 -24.29 0.62 3.61
CA THR A 50 -24.44 -0.84 3.68
C THR A 50 -23.09 -1.54 3.86
N ASP A 51 -23.12 -2.79 4.30
CA ASP A 51 -21.91 -3.62 4.32
C ASP A 51 -21.36 -3.86 2.91
N CYS A 52 -20.04 -3.99 2.84
CA CYS A 52 -19.33 -4.06 1.56
C CYS A 52 -19.70 -5.30 0.74
N ASP A 53 -19.90 -6.45 1.40
CA ASP A 53 -20.16 -7.73 0.73
C ASP A 53 -21.54 -7.73 0.04
N SER A 54 -22.55 -7.13 0.68
CA SER A 54 -23.87 -6.91 0.09
C SER A 54 -23.79 -6.00 -1.14
N CYS A 55 -23.07 -4.87 -1.05
CA CYS A 55 -22.90 -3.96 -2.17
C CYS A 55 -22.18 -4.60 -3.36
N ILE A 56 -21.16 -5.41 -3.10
CA ILE A 56 -20.44 -6.16 -4.13
C ILE A 56 -21.39 -7.13 -4.83
N SER A 57 -22.20 -7.86 -4.05
CA SER A 57 -23.16 -8.82 -4.56
C SER A 57 -24.21 -8.16 -5.46
N GLU A 58 -24.70 -6.98 -5.08
CA GLU A 58 -25.63 -6.18 -5.88
C GLU A 58 -25.00 -5.70 -7.18
N LEU A 59 -23.79 -5.12 -7.12
CA LEU A 59 -23.10 -4.61 -8.32
C LEU A 59 -22.86 -5.72 -9.35
N ILE A 60 -22.46 -6.93 -8.92
CA ILE A 60 -22.15 -8.05 -9.82
C ILE A 60 -23.36 -8.50 -10.64
N VAL A 61 -24.60 -8.31 -10.16
CA VAL A 61 -25.82 -8.63 -10.93
C VAL A 61 -25.89 -7.82 -12.24
N HIS A 62 -25.22 -6.67 -12.31
CA HIS A 62 -25.17 -5.83 -13.51
C HIS A 62 -24.10 -6.28 -14.54
N ALA A 63 -23.32 -7.32 -14.25
CA ALA A 63 -22.30 -7.88 -15.15
C ALA A 63 -22.92 -8.73 -16.29
N LYS A 64 -23.73 -8.12 -17.16
CA LYS A 64 -24.56 -8.80 -18.19
C LYS A 64 -23.79 -9.25 -19.44
N SER A 65 -22.70 -8.57 -19.78
CA SER A 65 -21.82 -8.86 -20.93
C SER A 65 -20.37 -9.09 -20.48
N THR A 66 -19.55 -9.74 -21.31
CA THR A 66 -18.11 -9.93 -21.00
C THR A 66 -17.38 -8.61 -20.73
N TYR A 67 -17.72 -7.54 -21.47
CA TYR A 67 -17.17 -6.21 -21.26
C TYR A 67 -17.63 -5.57 -19.95
N SER A 68 -18.88 -5.79 -19.53
CA SER A 68 -19.35 -5.35 -18.22
C SER A 68 -18.73 -6.15 -17.07
N ILE A 69 -18.48 -7.46 -17.24
CA ILE A 69 -17.73 -8.30 -16.28
C ILE A 69 -16.34 -7.70 -16.08
N TYR A 70 -15.63 -7.38 -17.17
CA TYR A 70 -14.33 -6.71 -17.14
C TYR A 70 -14.39 -5.37 -16.38
N LEU A 71 -15.36 -4.50 -16.70
CA LEU A 71 -15.46 -3.18 -16.08
C LEU A 71 -15.82 -3.24 -14.59
N ILE A 72 -16.71 -4.16 -14.20
CA ILE A 72 -17.08 -4.36 -12.79
C ILE A 72 -15.91 -4.99 -12.02
N GLY A 73 -15.14 -5.90 -12.63
CA GLY A 73 -13.87 -6.35 -12.06
C GLY A 73 -12.97 -5.17 -11.70
N GLY A 74 -12.74 -4.26 -12.65
CA GLY A 74 -11.92 -3.07 -12.42
C GLY A 74 -12.44 -2.14 -11.34
N ALA A 75 -13.77 -1.99 -11.22
CA ALA A 75 -14.39 -1.22 -10.15
C ALA A 75 -14.18 -1.85 -8.75
N LEU A 76 -14.06 -3.18 -8.69
CA LEU A 76 -13.90 -3.92 -7.45
C LEU A 76 -12.44 -4.06 -6.99
N TYR A 77 -11.44 -3.77 -7.83
CA TYR A 77 -10.03 -3.99 -7.50
C TYR A 77 -9.59 -3.38 -6.15
N ASN A 78 -9.98 -2.12 -5.89
CA ASN A 78 -9.64 -1.40 -4.65
C ASN A 78 -10.63 -1.64 -3.49
N ILE A 79 -11.36 -2.75 -3.55
CA ILE A 79 -12.43 -3.11 -2.61
C ILE A 79 -12.33 -4.58 -2.24
N ASP A 80 -12.40 -5.44 -3.25
CA ASP A 80 -12.27 -6.88 -3.16
C ASP A 80 -11.44 -7.38 -4.35
N SER A 81 -10.13 -7.40 -4.15
CA SER A 81 -9.16 -7.83 -5.17
C SER A 81 -9.35 -9.28 -5.59
N GLU A 82 -9.88 -10.15 -4.72
CA GLU A 82 -10.18 -11.54 -5.07
C GLU A 82 -11.36 -11.61 -6.04
N LYS A 83 -12.43 -10.85 -5.78
CA LYS A 83 -13.57 -10.78 -6.70
C LYS A 83 -13.21 -10.11 -8.03
N SER A 84 -12.38 -9.07 -7.98
CA SER A 84 -11.78 -8.44 -9.18
C SER A 84 -11.07 -9.47 -10.04
N PHE A 85 -10.17 -10.26 -9.43
CA PHE A 85 -9.44 -11.33 -10.09
C PHE A 85 -10.38 -12.35 -10.76
N GLU A 86 -11.39 -12.84 -10.04
CA GLU A 86 -12.36 -13.81 -10.58
C GLU A 86 -13.09 -13.27 -11.82
N LEU A 87 -13.51 -12.01 -11.79
CA LEU A 87 -14.23 -11.37 -12.90
C LEU A 87 -13.30 -11.13 -14.09
N HIS A 88 -12.09 -10.60 -13.88
CA HIS A 88 -11.12 -10.40 -14.95
C HIS A 88 -10.67 -11.72 -15.59
N GLN A 89 -10.44 -12.75 -14.79
CA GLN A 89 -10.14 -14.09 -15.29
C GLN A 89 -11.29 -14.62 -16.15
N LYS A 90 -12.54 -14.47 -15.69
CA LYS A 90 -13.73 -14.88 -16.46
C LYS A 90 -13.86 -14.10 -17.77
N ALA A 91 -13.63 -12.79 -17.75
CA ALA A 91 -13.68 -11.96 -18.95
C ALA A 91 -12.65 -12.40 -19.99
N TYR A 92 -11.40 -12.63 -19.55
CA TYR A 92 -10.33 -13.17 -20.39
C TYR A 92 -10.69 -14.55 -20.97
N GLN A 93 -11.18 -15.48 -20.15
CA GLN A 93 -11.54 -16.84 -20.61
C GLN A 93 -12.64 -16.83 -21.68
N LEU A 94 -13.57 -15.88 -21.60
CA LEU A 94 -14.66 -15.73 -22.57
C LEU A 94 -14.20 -15.07 -23.88
N LEU A 95 -13.24 -14.14 -23.81
CA LEU A 95 -12.69 -13.42 -24.97
C LEU A 95 -11.16 -13.32 -24.88
N PRO A 96 -10.41 -14.42 -25.11
CA PRO A 96 -8.96 -14.47 -24.89
C PRO A 96 -8.14 -13.61 -25.85
N ASN A 97 -8.73 -13.18 -26.96
CA ASN A 97 -8.08 -12.30 -27.94
C ASN A 97 -8.32 -10.81 -27.69
N GLU A 98 -9.11 -10.44 -26.67
CA GLU A 98 -9.33 -9.03 -26.35
C GLU A 98 -8.09 -8.45 -25.65
N LEU A 99 -7.47 -7.45 -26.28
CA LEU A 99 -6.21 -6.85 -25.88
C LEU A 99 -6.26 -6.32 -24.44
N ASN A 100 -7.32 -5.60 -24.09
CA ASN A 100 -7.48 -5.00 -22.76
C ASN A 100 -7.68 -6.07 -21.67
N PHE A 101 -8.31 -7.21 -22.00
CA PHE A 101 -8.51 -8.29 -21.04
C PHE A 101 -7.21 -9.04 -20.78
N ASN A 102 -6.36 -9.20 -21.81
CA ASN A 102 -5.02 -9.74 -21.63
C ASN A 102 -4.20 -8.87 -20.68
N LEU A 103 -4.22 -7.53 -20.87
CA LEU A 103 -3.48 -6.62 -19.99
C LEU A 103 -3.94 -6.73 -18.54
N GLU A 104 -5.24 -6.62 -18.29
CA GLU A 104 -5.75 -6.62 -16.91
C GLU A 104 -5.55 -7.98 -16.26
N TYR A 105 -5.74 -9.08 -17.00
CA TYR A 105 -5.44 -10.41 -16.48
C TYR A 105 -3.93 -10.60 -16.17
N ALA A 106 -3.04 -10.02 -16.97
CA ALA A 106 -1.60 -9.99 -16.67
C ALA A 106 -1.33 -9.26 -15.34
N MET A 107 -1.95 -8.10 -15.14
CA MET A 107 -1.82 -7.32 -13.91
C MET A 107 -2.37 -8.07 -12.69
N GLU A 108 -3.49 -8.77 -12.84
CA GLU A 108 -4.09 -9.60 -11.80
C GLU A 108 -3.20 -10.79 -11.41
N LEU A 109 -2.58 -11.46 -12.39
CA LEU A 109 -1.58 -12.50 -12.13
C LEU A 109 -0.34 -11.94 -11.42
N HIS A 110 0.13 -10.78 -11.87
CA HIS A 110 1.27 -10.08 -11.28
C HIS A 110 1.00 -9.72 -9.80
N ARG A 111 -0.16 -9.13 -9.49
CA ARG A 111 -0.59 -8.82 -8.11
C ARG A 111 -0.65 -10.05 -7.20
N LYS A 112 -0.97 -11.23 -7.76
CA LYS A 112 -0.96 -12.52 -7.05
C LYS A 112 0.43 -13.18 -6.94
N GLY A 113 1.49 -12.51 -7.40
CA GLY A 113 2.85 -13.04 -7.41
C GLY A 113 3.07 -14.16 -8.44
N LYS A 114 2.15 -14.34 -9.39
CA LYS A 114 2.27 -15.31 -10.49
C LYS A 114 3.03 -14.69 -11.65
N PHE A 115 4.29 -14.33 -11.38
CA PHE A 115 5.12 -13.53 -12.29
C PHE A 115 5.35 -14.21 -13.64
N GLU A 116 5.71 -15.50 -13.65
CA GLU A 116 5.93 -16.27 -14.88
C GLU A 116 4.65 -16.35 -15.74
N ASP A 117 3.50 -16.55 -15.11
CA ASP A 117 2.20 -16.62 -15.79
C ASP A 117 1.80 -15.25 -16.39
N ALA A 118 2.19 -14.14 -15.77
CA ALA A 118 1.84 -12.78 -16.21
C ALA A 118 2.61 -12.35 -17.48
N VAL A 119 3.88 -12.74 -17.61
CA VAL A 119 4.78 -12.36 -18.72
C VAL A 119 4.16 -12.54 -20.12
N PRO A 120 3.62 -13.71 -20.51
CA PRO A 120 3.11 -13.89 -21.87
C PRO A 120 1.97 -12.92 -22.21
N TYR A 121 1.13 -12.57 -21.24
CA TYR A 121 0.01 -11.64 -21.44
C TYR A 121 0.49 -10.19 -21.57
N TYR A 122 1.47 -9.78 -20.77
CA TYR A 122 2.12 -8.48 -20.95
C TYR A 122 2.80 -8.36 -22.31
N LEU A 123 3.45 -9.42 -22.81
CA LEU A 123 4.08 -9.42 -24.13
C LEU A 123 3.06 -9.33 -25.27
N ILE A 124 1.90 -9.98 -25.15
CA ILE A 124 0.78 -9.80 -26.10
C ILE A 124 0.39 -8.33 -26.16
N TYR A 125 0.18 -7.69 -25.01
CA TYR A 125 -0.19 -6.28 -24.98
C TYR A 125 0.89 -5.36 -25.53
N LYS A 126 2.15 -5.57 -25.12
CA LYS A 126 3.31 -4.77 -25.55
C LYS A 126 3.53 -4.81 -27.06
N LYS A 127 3.19 -5.92 -27.71
CA LYS A 127 3.31 -6.04 -29.16
C LYS A 127 2.38 -5.07 -29.90
N GLU A 128 1.15 -4.92 -29.40
CA GLU A 128 0.15 -4.02 -30.00
C GLU A 128 0.35 -2.56 -29.55
N GLU A 129 0.83 -2.34 -28.32
CA GLU A 129 1.10 -1.01 -27.73
C GLU A 129 2.58 -0.83 -27.34
N PRO A 130 3.51 -0.79 -28.31
CA PRO A 130 4.96 -0.80 -28.04
C PRO A 130 5.48 0.45 -27.32
N SER A 131 4.73 1.57 -27.38
CA SER A 131 5.10 2.83 -26.73
C SER A 131 4.78 2.86 -25.23
N ASP A 132 3.98 1.92 -24.72
CA ASP A 132 3.62 1.88 -23.30
C ASP A 132 4.80 1.36 -22.46
N PHE A 133 5.55 2.29 -21.87
CA PHE A 133 6.71 1.99 -21.03
C PHE A 133 6.32 1.30 -19.71
N ARG A 134 5.06 1.39 -19.27
CA ARG A 134 4.59 0.78 -18.01
C ARG A 134 4.72 -0.74 -18.08
N ILE A 135 4.49 -1.31 -19.25
CA ILE A 135 4.64 -2.74 -19.48
C ILE A 135 6.09 -3.18 -19.30
N ASP A 136 7.07 -2.36 -19.69
CA ASP A 136 8.47 -2.65 -19.45
C ASP A 136 8.82 -2.59 -17.94
N VAL A 137 8.19 -1.71 -17.17
CA VAL A 137 8.33 -1.71 -15.69
C VAL A 137 7.82 -3.03 -15.10
N TRP A 138 6.61 -3.46 -15.47
CA TRP A 138 6.01 -4.67 -14.92
C TRP A 138 6.69 -5.96 -15.40
N LEU A 139 7.12 -6.01 -16.67
CA LEU A 139 7.94 -7.11 -17.18
C LEU A 139 9.28 -7.18 -16.46
N SER A 140 9.91 -6.04 -16.15
CA SER A 140 11.16 -6.01 -15.39
C SER A 140 11.00 -6.71 -14.04
N GLU A 141 9.95 -6.39 -13.29
CA GLU A 141 9.65 -7.05 -12.02
C GLU A 141 9.32 -8.54 -12.20
N CYS A 142 8.49 -8.88 -13.19
CA CYS A 142 8.10 -10.28 -13.42
C CYS A 142 9.32 -11.15 -13.75
N TYR A 143 10.18 -10.70 -14.66
CA TYR A 143 11.40 -11.44 -15.02
C TYR A 143 12.37 -11.54 -13.84
N LEU A 144 12.49 -10.50 -13.01
CA LEU A 144 13.35 -10.55 -11.82
C LEU A 144 12.89 -11.65 -10.85
N ASN A 145 11.58 -11.77 -10.63
CA ASN A 145 11.01 -12.77 -9.75
C ASN A 145 10.99 -14.18 -10.38
N ALA A 146 10.99 -14.29 -11.70
CA ALA A 146 11.20 -15.55 -12.44
C ALA A 146 12.68 -15.97 -12.53
N GLY A 147 13.61 -15.19 -11.99
CA GLY A 147 15.06 -15.46 -12.07
C GLY A 147 15.71 -15.13 -13.42
N GLU A 148 14.97 -14.50 -14.34
CA GLU A 148 15.46 -14.04 -15.65
C GLU A 148 16.09 -12.65 -15.55
N ILE A 149 17.22 -12.56 -14.85
CA ILE A 149 17.83 -11.28 -14.43
C ILE A 149 18.18 -10.37 -15.61
N GLU A 150 18.74 -10.93 -16.69
CA GLU A 150 19.16 -10.17 -17.87
C GLU A 150 17.96 -9.53 -18.59
N LYS A 151 16.84 -10.27 -18.72
CA LYS A 151 15.59 -9.72 -19.26
C LYS A 151 15.01 -8.65 -18.36
N SER A 152 15.12 -8.81 -17.05
CA SER A 152 14.68 -7.79 -16.09
C SER A 152 15.42 -6.47 -16.30
N ILE A 153 16.75 -6.51 -16.46
CA ILE A 153 17.60 -5.33 -16.73
C ILE A 153 17.25 -4.70 -18.08
N GLU A 154 17.06 -5.52 -19.12
CA GLU A 154 16.68 -5.06 -20.45
C GLU A 154 15.37 -4.25 -20.41
N HIS A 155 14.34 -4.80 -19.76
CA HIS A 155 13.05 -4.13 -19.65
C HIS A 155 13.10 -2.92 -18.72
N TRP A 156 13.85 -2.96 -17.61
CA TRP A 156 14.07 -1.77 -16.79
C TRP A 156 14.67 -0.62 -17.61
N THR A 157 15.67 -0.91 -18.45
CA THR A 157 16.30 0.07 -19.34
C THR A 157 15.30 0.65 -20.35
N LYS A 158 14.46 -0.21 -20.96
CA LYS A 158 13.40 0.22 -21.90
C LYS A 158 12.34 1.11 -21.26
N SER A 159 12.06 0.94 -19.96
CA SER A 159 11.12 1.80 -19.23
C SER A 159 11.54 3.27 -19.18
N ASN A 160 12.84 3.56 -19.42
CA ASN A 160 13.41 4.89 -19.51
C ASN A 160 13.11 5.76 -18.26
N HIS A 161 13.57 5.29 -17.10
CA HIS A 161 13.37 5.96 -15.81
C HIS A 161 13.67 7.46 -15.84
N GLN A 162 14.76 7.86 -16.51
CA GLN A 162 15.15 9.26 -16.62
C GLN A 162 14.03 10.17 -17.17
N LYS A 163 13.24 9.68 -18.12
CA LYS A 163 12.12 10.44 -18.70
C LYS A 163 10.79 10.18 -17.98
N ASN A 164 10.64 9.02 -17.33
CA ASN A 164 9.34 8.51 -16.89
C ASN A 164 9.20 8.33 -15.37
N HIS A 165 10.19 8.72 -14.55
CA HIS A 165 10.26 8.40 -13.10
C HIS A 165 8.92 8.53 -12.35
N THR A 166 8.22 9.66 -12.38
CA THR A 166 6.93 9.83 -11.69
C THR A 166 5.84 8.87 -12.20
N ALA A 167 5.85 8.56 -13.48
CA ALA A 167 4.87 7.66 -14.07
C ALA A 167 5.22 6.18 -13.84
N ILE A 168 6.51 5.86 -13.67
CA ILE A 168 6.97 4.56 -13.15
C ILE A 168 6.48 4.38 -11.71
N ASP A 169 6.67 5.39 -10.86
CA ASP A 169 6.22 5.32 -9.47
C ASP A 169 4.71 4.99 -9.38
N LYS A 170 3.89 5.65 -10.22
CA LYS A 170 2.46 5.37 -10.35
C LYS A 170 2.15 3.98 -10.90
N ALA A 171 2.95 3.48 -11.84
CA ALA A 171 2.78 2.13 -12.39
C ALA A 171 3.08 1.05 -11.34
N LEU A 172 4.05 1.27 -10.46
CA LEU A 172 4.33 0.39 -9.32
C LEU A 172 3.20 0.44 -8.30
N HIS A 173 2.75 1.64 -7.93
CA HIS A 173 1.60 1.82 -7.05
C HIS A 173 0.32 1.15 -7.58
N LEU A 174 0.13 1.06 -8.91
CA LEU A 174 -1.04 0.39 -9.49
C LEU A 174 -1.07 -1.13 -9.21
N ILE A 175 0.10 -1.76 -9.02
CA ILE A 175 0.24 -3.18 -8.71
C ILE A 175 0.31 -3.39 -7.20
N HIS A 176 1.09 -2.58 -6.48
CA HIS A 176 1.45 -2.81 -5.08
C HIS A 176 0.83 -1.85 -4.07
N GLY A 177 0.06 -0.87 -4.56
CA GLY A 177 -0.67 0.07 -3.73
C GLY A 177 -1.75 -0.61 -2.89
N ARG A 178 -2.21 0.10 -1.87
CA ARG A 178 -3.21 -0.42 -0.93
C ARG A 178 -4.59 -0.53 -1.58
N THR A 179 -5.22 -1.70 -1.47
CA THR A 179 -6.52 -2.02 -2.13
C THR A 179 -7.66 -2.35 -1.16
N ASP A 180 -7.45 -2.29 0.16
CA ASP A 180 -8.40 -2.81 1.14
C ASP A 180 -9.13 -1.73 1.96
N GLN A 181 -8.89 -0.43 1.70
CA GLN A 181 -9.39 0.66 2.56
C GLN A 181 -10.92 0.65 2.72
N LEU A 182 -11.67 0.41 1.64
CA LEU A 182 -13.14 0.34 1.70
C LEU A 182 -13.65 -0.90 2.46
N LYS A 183 -12.98 -2.05 2.28
CA LYS A 183 -13.29 -3.28 3.02
C LYS A 183 -13.00 -3.11 4.51
N LYS A 184 -11.85 -2.53 4.84
CA LYS A 184 -11.48 -2.18 6.21
C LYS A 184 -12.48 -1.20 6.83
N ARG A 185 -12.93 -0.18 6.08
CA ARG A 185 -13.99 0.74 6.51
C ARG A 185 -15.26 0.00 6.92
N SER A 186 -15.74 -0.89 6.05
CA SER A 186 -16.94 -1.67 6.33
C SER A 186 -16.79 -2.53 7.58
N GLN A 187 -15.65 -3.21 7.76
CA GLN A 187 -15.34 -3.97 8.97
C GLN A 187 -15.34 -3.11 10.23
N LEU A 188 -14.74 -1.92 10.19
CA LEU A 188 -14.70 -0.99 11.31
C LEU A 188 -16.12 -0.53 11.70
N ARG A 189 -16.97 -0.20 10.72
CA ARG A 189 -18.39 0.13 10.96
C ARG A 189 -19.12 -1.02 11.65
N SER A 190 -18.92 -2.27 11.21
CA SER A 190 -19.51 -3.45 11.88
C SER A 190 -19.03 -3.61 13.32
N GLN A 191 -17.76 -3.32 13.62
CA GLN A 191 -17.23 -3.38 14.98
C GLN A 191 -17.78 -2.25 15.87
N ILE A 192 -18.00 -1.05 15.32
CA ILE A 192 -18.65 0.05 16.04
C ILE A 192 -20.07 -0.34 16.43
N ALA A 193 -20.82 -1.03 15.57
CA ALA A 193 -22.14 -1.56 15.92
C ALA A 193 -22.10 -2.49 17.16
N LEU A 194 -20.96 -3.14 17.42
CA LEU A 194 -20.69 -3.97 18.61
C LEU A 194 -20.11 -3.17 19.80
N ASN A 195 -20.21 -1.84 19.79
CA ASN A 195 -19.68 -0.91 20.81
C ASN A 195 -18.13 -0.86 20.87
N ASN A 196 -17.41 -1.22 19.81
CA ASN A 196 -15.95 -1.13 19.80
C ASN A 196 -15.49 0.33 19.59
N THR A 197 -15.02 0.98 20.65
CA THR A 197 -14.54 2.37 20.61
C THR A 197 -13.22 2.53 19.86
N LYS A 198 -12.32 1.54 19.92
CA LYS A 198 -11.06 1.57 19.16
C LYS A 198 -11.32 1.62 17.65
N SER A 199 -12.34 0.89 17.19
CA SER A 199 -12.76 0.93 15.79
C SER A 199 -13.32 2.29 15.37
N ALA A 200 -13.97 3.04 16.27
CA ALA A 200 -14.41 4.41 15.99
C ALA A 200 -13.22 5.35 15.76
N TYR A 201 -12.17 5.25 16.60
CA TYR A 201 -10.94 6.02 16.40
C TYR A 201 -10.22 5.66 15.10
N GLU A 202 -10.09 4.37 14.80
CA GLU A 202 -9.43 3.92 13.57
C GLU A 202 -10.20 4.34 12.31
N LEU A 203 -11.53 4.29 12.35
CA LEU A 203 -12.40 4.70 11.24
C LEU A 203 -12.22 6.17 10.90
N ILE A 204 -12.38 7.06 11.89
CA ILE A 204 -12.26 8.51 11.65
C ILE A 204 -10.83 8.91 11.29
N TYR A 205 -9.81 8.25 11.87
CA TYR A 205 -8.44 8.46 11.42
C TYR A 205 -8.27 8.14 9.93
N MET A 206 -8.83 7.02 9.48
CA MET A 206 -8.76 6.62 8.08
C MET A 206 -9.50 7.59 7.16
N ASP A 207 -10.71 8.04 7.51
CA ASP A 207 -11.48 8.98 6.68
C ASP A 207 -10.77 10.34 6.54
N LEU A 208 -10.03 10.76 7.57
CA LEU A 208 -9.26 12.01 7.57
C LEU A 208 -7.87 11.89 6.90
N ASN A 209 -7.38 10.66 6.68
CA ASN A 209 -6.06 10.38 6.13
C ASN A 209 -6.12 9.31 5.02
N TRP A 210 -7.14 9.38 4.17
CA TRP A 210 -7.41 8.36 3.15
C TRP A 210 -6.30 8.33 2.10
N GLU A 211 -5.63 7.19 1.95
CA GLU A 211 -4.54 7.01 1.00
C GLU A 211 -5.09 7.02 -0.43
N ARG A 212 -4.56 7.91 -1.27
CA ARG A 212 -4.82 7.92 -2.72
C ARG A 212 -3.71 7.20 -3.47
N ASP A 213 -2.49 7.48 -3.02
CA ASP A 213 -1.26 6.82 -3.41
C ASP A 213 -0.27 6.93 -2.25
N TRP A 214 0.93 6.38 -2.42
CA TRP A 214 1.97 6.39 -1.38
C TRP A 214 2.38 7.77 -0.87
N TRP A 215 2.09 8.85 -1.60
CA TRP A 215 2.51 10.22 -1.25
C TRP A 215 1.34 11.10 -0.83
N ASN A 216 0.12 10.77 -1.28
CA ASN A 216 -1.03 11.64 -1.17
C ASN A 216 -2.12 11.00 -0.32
N THR A 217 -2.56 11.75 0.69
CA THR A 217 -3.77 11.47 1.44
C THR A 217 -4.83 12.54 1.19
N THR A 218 -6.10 12.18 1.37
CA THR A 218 -7.23 13.12 1.31
C THR A 218 -8.18 12.91 2.47
N ILE A 219 -9.03 13.90 2.72
CA ILE A 219 -10.21 13.70 3.58
C ILE A 219 -11.34 13.18 2.69
N GLN A 220 -11.99 12.09 3.10
CA GLN A 220 -13.19 11.55 2.46
C GLN A 220 -14.44 12.13 3.11
N THR A 221 -14.76 13.39 2.83
CA THR A 221 -15.86 14.11 3.48
C THR A 221 -17.19 13.35 3.48
N PRO A 222 -17.65 12.73 2.36
CA PRO A 222 -18.91 11.99 2.37
C PRO A 222 -18.88 10.77 3.29
N LEU A 223 -17.74 10.07 3.40
CA LEU A 223 -17.58 8.93 4.31
C LEU A 223 -17.56 9.42 5.76
N LEU A 224 -16.71 10.42 6.03
CA LEU A 224 -16.50 11.03 7.34
C LEU A 224 -17.81 11.49 7.99
N GLU A 225 -18.70 12.14 7.24
CA GLU A 225 -19.99 12.60 7.75
C GLU A 225 -20.89 11.43 8.16
N LYS A 226 -20.95 10.38 7.34
CA LYS A 226 -21.73 9.17 7.64
C LYS A 226 -21.15 8.38 8.82
N ASP A 227 -19.83 8.33 8.92
CA ASP A 227 -19.13 7.61 9.98
C ASP A 227 -19.22 8.35 11.32
N LEU A 228 -19.17 9.68 11.33
CA LEU A 228 -19.42 10.47 12.53
C LEU A 228 -20.87 10.33 13.01
N ASN A 229 -21.85 10.35 12.10
CA ASN A 229 -23.26 10.14 12.47
C ASN A 229 -23.48 8.75 13.07
N LEU A 230 -22.89 7.70 12.48
CA LEU A 230 -22.92 6.35 13.04
C LEU A 230 -22.36 6.31 14.47
N ILE A 231 -21.23 6.98 14.72
CA ILE A 231 -20.60 7.05 16.04
C ILE A 231 -21.47 7.85 17.02
N GLU A 232 -22.09 8.95 16.59
CA GLU A 232 -23.02 9.73 17.40
C GLU A 232 -24.26 8.92 17.80
N GLU A 233 -24.91 8.27 16.84
CA GLU A 233 -26.06 7.40 17.08
C GLU A 233 -25.71 6.26 18.04
N LYS A 234 -24.50 5.72 17.90
CA LYS A 234 -24.06 4.55 18.65
C LYS A 234 -23.67 4.87 20.09
N PHE A 235 -22.91 5.94 20.30
CA PHE A 235 -22.33 6.26 21.61
C PHE A 235 -23.03 7.44 22.29
N GLY A 236 -23.70 8.31 21.54
CA GLY A 236 -24.34 9.54 22.00
C GLY A 236 -23.46 10.78 21.77
N SER A 237 -24.11 11.93 21.56
CA SER A 237 -23.44 13.21 21.28
C SER A 237 -22.52 13.67 22.41
N GLU A 238 -22.82 13.33 23.66
CA GLU A 238 -21.99 13.73 24.82
C GLU A 238 -20.89 12.71 25.16
N HIS A 239 -20.83 11.59 24.45
CA HIS A 239 -19.85 10.55 24.73
C HIS A 239 -18.43 11.01 24.38
N GLU A 240 -17.46 10.66 25.23
CA GLU A 240 -16.07 11.11 25.12
C GLU A 240 -15.48 10.79 23.74
N VAL A 241 -15.65 9.55 23.26
CA VAL A 241 -15.18 9.12 21.93
C VAL A 241 -15.69 10.01 20.80
N TYR A 242 -17.00 10.30 20.75
CA TYR A 242 -17.56 11.12 19.67
C TYR A 242 -17.02 12.55 19.73
N GLN A 243 -16.98 13.13 20.93
CA GLN A 243 -16.47 14.48 21.13
C GLN A 243 -14.97 14.60 20.81
N ASP A 244 -14.19 13.57 21.11
CA ASP A 244 -12.77 13.53 20.76
C ASP A 244 -12.56 13.48 19.24
N LEU A 245 -13.39 12.72 18.54
CA LEU A 245 -13.34 12.58 17.09
C LEU A 245 -13.79 13.85 16.36
N LEU A 246 -14.81 14.54 16.86
CA LEU A 246 -15.21 15.86 16.36
C LEU A 246 -14.08 16.89 16.50
N ALA A 247 -13.40 16.89 17.65
CA ALA A 247 -12.30 17.79 17.90
C ALA A 247 -11.08 17.46 17.02
N TYR A 248 -10.77 16.17 16.83
CA TYR A 248 -9.72 15.75 15.92
C TYR A 248 -10.01 16.19 14.48
N ARG A 249 -11.25 16.01 13.99
CA ARG A 249 -11.70 16.53 12.70
C ARG A 249 -11.45 18.03 12.58
N GLN A 250 -11.90 18.83 13.55
CA GLN A 250 -11.75 20.29 13.53
C GLN A 250 -10.27 20.70 13.48
N ILE A 251 -9.43 20.10 14.32
CA ILE A 251 -7.98 20.36 14.34
C ILE A 251 -7.37 20.02 12.98
N LYS A 252 -7.74 18.89 12.37
CA LYS A 252 -7.23 18.48 11.06
C LYS A 252 -7.65 19.44 9.95
N GLU A 253 -8.90 19.88 9.93
CA GLU A 253 -9.41 20.85 8.96
C GLU A 253 -8.72 22.21 9.08
N PHE A 254 -8.50 22.68 10.31
CA PHE A 254 -7.76 23.92 10.58
C PHE A 254 -6.27 23.80 10.24
N SER A 255 -5.65 22.64 10.44
CA SER A 255 -4.22 22.43 10.13
C SER A 255 -3.87 22.59 8.65
N LYS A 256 -4.88 22.55 7.76
CA LYS A 256 -4.71 22.82 6.32
C LYS A 256 -4.69 24.31 5.99
N GLN A 257 -4.94 25.18 6.96
CA GLN A 257 -5.07 26.62 6.80
C GLN A 257 -3.97 27.32 7.62
N THR A 258 -3.24 28.26 7.02
CA THR A 258 -2.09 28.91 7.66
C THR A 258 -2.46 29.93 8.74
N ASP A 259 -3.72 30.37 8.79
CA ASP A 259 -4.23 31.43 9.67
C ASP A 259 -5.08 30.91 10.86
N LYS A 260 -5.10 29.59 11.09
CA LYS A 260 -5.99 28.94 12.08
C LYS A 260 -5.30 28.45 13.35
N ILE A 261 -4.09 28.92 13.65
CA ILE A 261 -3.33 28.49 14.83
C ILE A 261 -4.13 28.73 16.13
N ASP A 262 -4.68 29.93 16.33
CA ASP A 262 -5.50 30.25 17.51
C ASP A 262 -6.76 29.37 17.62
N SER A 263 -7.33 28.98 16.47
CA SER A 263 -8.50 28.09 16.42
C SER A 263 -8.12 26.66 16.82
N ILE A 264 -6.95 26.18 16.39
CA ILE A 264 -6.40 24.89 16.79
C ILE A 264 -6.16 24.88 18.31
N GLU A 265 -5.49 25.91 18.84
CA GLU A 265 -5.21 26.05 20.27
C GLU A 265 -6.51 26.05 21.11
N LEU A 266 -7.53 26.78 20.65
CA LEU A 266 -8.83 26.81 21.32
C LEU A 266 -9.48 25.42 21.40
N VAL A 267 -9.42 24.62 20.34
CA VAL A 267 -9.97 23.26 20.33
C VAL A 267 -9.18 22.37 21.29
N PHE A 268 -7.84 22.43 21.26
CA PHE A 268 -6.99 21.70 22.21
C PHE A 268 -7.36 22.02 23.67
N LYS A 269 -7.46 23.30 24.03
CA LYS A 269 -7.83 23.75 25.39
C LYS A 269 -9.23 23.33 25.78
N LYS A 270 -10.22 23.52 24.88
CA LYS A 270 -11.62 23.15 25.14
C LYS A 270 -11.78 21.66 25.43
N ARG A 271 -11.01 20.81 24.75
CA ARG A 271 -11.07 19.35 24.90
C ARG A 271 -10.06 18.76 25.88
N LYS A 272 -9.21 19.61 26.46
CA LYS A 272 -8.15 19.19 27.37
C LYS A 272 -7.25 18.14 26.70
N PHE A 273 -6.74 18.50 25.54
CA PHE A 273 -5.81 17.66 24.78
C PHE A 273 -4.42 18.30 24.84
N ILE A 274 -3.42 17.51 25.25
CA ILE A 274 -1.97 17.74 25.07
C ILE A 274 -1.39 19.00 25.75
N LEU A 275 -1.95 20.17 25.48
CA LEU A 275 -1.56 21.46 26.03
C LEU A 275 -1.73 21.48 27.55
N ASP A 276 -0.91 22.27 28.22
CA ASP A 276 -0.96 22.48 29.67
C ASP A 276 -0.87 21.17 30.50
N GLY A 277 -0.29 20.11 29.91
CA GLY A 277 -0.18 18.79 30.55
C GLY A 277 -1.47 17.96 30.52
N GLU A 278 -2.46 18.37 29.74
CA GLU A 278 -3.74 17.67 29.63
C GLU A 278 -3.62 16.36 28.83
N ARG A 279 -4.64 15.51 28.91
CA ARG A 279 -4.58 14.10 28.46
C ARG A 279 -4.21 13.89 26.98
N LEU A 280 -3.63 12.73 26.70
CA LEU A 280 -3.50 12.18 25.35
C LEU A 280 -4.79 11.46 24.93
N VAL A 281 -5.07 11.44 23.63
CA VAL A 281 -6.17 10.64 23.08
C VAL A 281 -5.76 9.16 23.13
N PRO A 282 -6.62 8.23 23.58
CA PRO A 282 -6.26 6.82 23.77
C PRO A 282 -6.20 6.02 22.45
N PHE A 283 -5.64 6.61 21.38
CA PHE A 283 -5.39 5.97 20.09
C PHE A 283 -4.14 6.58 19.44
N GLY A 284 -3.10 5.77 19.20
CA GLY A 284 -1.75 6.22 18.89
C GLY A 284 -1.64 7.03 17.62
N LYS A 285 -2.33 6.65 16.55
CA LYS A 285 -2.30 7.40 15.29
C LYS A 285 -2.88 8.81 15.43
N ILE A 286 -3.98 8.96 16.17
CA ILE A 286 -4.59 10.28 16.41
C ILE A 286 -3.71 11.09 17.36
N SER A 287 -3.22 10.49 18.45
CA SER A 287 -2.29 11.18 19.36
C SER A 287 -1.02 11.62 18.67
N SER A 288 -0.44 10.79 17.79
CA SER A 288 0.73 11.13 16.98
C SER A 288 0.46 12.33 16.07
N ASP A 289 -0.67 12.30 15.36
CA ASP A 289 -1.04 13.39 14.46
C ASP A 289 -1.32 14.69 15.22
N LEU A 290 -2.01 14.62 16.37
CA LEU A 290 -2.28 15.77 17.23
C LEU A 290 -1.00 16.36 17.83
N ILE A 291 -0.08 15.53 18.34
CA ILE A 291 1.22 15.99 18.86
C ILE A 291 2.03 16.65 17.75
N ARG A 292 2.10 16.03 16.57
CA ARG A 292 2.78 16.61 15.39
C ARG A 292 2.19 17.96 15.01
N ILE A 293 0.86 18.08 14.97
CA ILE A 293 0.17 19.35 14.70
C ILE A 293 0.52 20.40 15.76
N ALA A 294 0.53 20.03 17.04
CA ALA A 294 0.89 20.94 18.12
C ALA A 294 2.35 21.41 18.02
N LEU A 295 3.30 20.52 17.69
CA LEU A 295 4.72 20.84 17.50
C LEU A 295 4.96 21.74 16.28
N VAL A 296 4.40 21.40 15.12
CA VAL A 296 4.56 22.17 13.88
C VAL A 296 4.01 23.59 14.04
N ASN A 297 2.91 23.75 14.78
CA ASN A 297 2.31 25.05 15.08
C ASN A 297 2.91 25.73 16.33
N LYS A 298 3.97 25.15 16.94
CA LYS A 298 4.66 25.68 18.13
C LYS A 298 3.75 25.92 19.35
N LEU A 299 2.68 25.14 19.47
CA LEU A 299 1.79 25.15 20.64
C LEU A 299 2.41 24.41 21.82
N ILE A 300 3.33 23.50 21.55
CA ILE A 300 4.19 22.82 22.53
C ILE A 300 5.64 22.83 22.05
N ASP A 301 6.56 22.68 22.98
CA ASP A 301 8.00 22.55 22.77
C ASP A 301 8.38 21.06 22.93
N ASP A 302 9.20 20.54 22.01
CA ASP A 302 9.59 19.13 21.95
C ASP A 302 10.36 18.70 23.20
N LYS A 303 11.33 19.50 23.63
CA LYS A 303 12.17 19.24 24.81
C LYS A 303 11.36 19.22 26.09
N THR A 304 10.45 20.16 26.23
CA THR A 304 9.57 20.31 27.40
C THR A 304 8.57 19.16 27.45
N PHE A 305 7.94 18.83 26.31
CA PHE A 305 7.01 17.72 26.22
C PHE A 305 7.70 16.39 26.54
N TYR A 306 8.87 16.12 25.93
CA TYR A 306 9.65 14.92 26.18
C TYR A 306 10.06 14.79 27.65
N SER A 307 10.62 15.85 28.23
CA SER A 307 11.10 15.83 29.62
C SER A 307 9.98 15.57 30.63
N ASN A 308 8.79 16.11 30.39
CA ASN A 308 7.68 16.05 31.33
C ASN A 308 6.76 14.84 31.13
N ARG A 309 6.66 14.30 29.90
CA ARG A 309 5.59 13.36 29.52
C ARG A 309 6.07 12.05 28.90
N LYS A 310 7.37 11.82 28.75
CA LYS A 310 7.87 10.59 28.13
C LYS A 310 7.34 9.30 28.77
N GLN A 311 7.28 9.25 30.11
CA GLN A 311 6.80 8.05 30.81
C GLN A 311 5.30 7.81 30.56
N GLU A 312 4.50 8.87 30.51
CA GLU A 312 3.07 8.78 30.19
C GLU A 312 2.84 8.19 28.79
N VAL A 313 3.65 8.60 27.81
CA VAL A 313 3.58 8.07 26.44
C VAL A 313 3.93 6.58 26.39
N ILE A 314 5.01 6.17 27.09
CA ILE A 314 5.43 4.76 27.18
C ILE A 314 4.35 3.92 27.86
N ASP A 315 3.86 4.36 29.03
CA ASP A 315 2.83 3.64 29.80
C ASP A 315 1.54 3.46 28.97
N LEU A 316 1.16 4.50 28.22
CA LEU A 316 -0.01 4.43 27.34
C LEU A 316 0.22 3.48 26.15
N ALA A 317 1.42 3.51 25.54
CA ALA A 317 1.79 2.59 24.46
C ALA A 317 1.69 1.13 24.91
N GLU A 318 2.24 0.81 26.08
CA GLU A 318 2.20 -0.53 26.66
C GLU A 318 0.80 -0.98 27.01
N LYS A 319 0.02 -0.11 27.68
CA LYS A 319 -1.35 -0.39 28.09
C LYS A 319 -2.24 -0.68 26.88
N GLN A 320 -2.05 0.04 25.79
CA GLN A 320 -2.88 -0.07 24.58
C GLN A 320 -2.32 -1.06 23.54
N LYS A 321 -1.08 -1.54 23.74
CA LYS A 321 -0.31 -2.30 22.75
C LYS A 321 -0.32 -1.58 21.40
N ASP A 322 0.01 -0.29 21.44
CA ASP A 322 -0.04 0.62 20.30
C ASP A 322 1.36 1.12 19.93
N GLY A 323 1.92 0.56 18.85
CA GLY A 323 3.26 0.90 18.35
C GLY A 323 3.36 2.35 17.85
N ASP A 324 2.25 2.99 17.45
CA ASP A 324 2.28 4.38 17.02
C ASP A 324 2.54 5.33 18.20
N LEU A 325 2.06 4.99 19.42
CA LEU A 325 2.41 5.75 20.62
C LEU A 325 3.91 5.60 20.96
N LEU A 326 4.44 4.39 20.89
CA LEU A 326 5.87 4.18 21.10
C LEU A 326 6.71 4.92 20.04
N ASN A 327 6.23 5.00 18.80
CA ASN A 327 6.91 5.68 17.72
C ASN A 327 6.93 7.21 17.94
N ILE A 328 5.92 7.78 18.60
CA ILE A 328 5.97 9.19 19.05
C ILE A 328 7.11 9.37 20.06
N TYR A 329 7.21 8.46 21.04
CA TYR A 329 8.28 8.51 22.03
C TYR A 329 9.66 8.42 21.37
N ALA A 330 9.87 7.46 20.47
CA ALA A 330 11.12 7.30 19.73
C ALA A 330 11.46 8.54 18.88
N TYR A 331 10.47 9.14 18.20
CA TYR A 331 10.68 10.38 17.46
C TYR A 331 11.16 11.53 18.37
N LEU A 332 10.53 11.68 19.54
CA LEU A 332 10.92 12.70 20.51
C LEU A 332 12.29 12.42 21.11
N GLU A 333 12.60 11.16 21.45
CA GLU A 333 13.92 10.73 21.92
C GLU A 333 14.99 11.10 20.88
N ALA A 334 14.77 10.77 19.60
CA ALA A 334 15.69 11.13 18.52
C ALA A 334 15.84 12.64 18.31
N SER A 335 14.76 13.42 18.46
CA SER A 335 14.82 14.89 18.34
C SER A 335 15.70 15.53 19.42
N ILE A 336 15.66 14.98 20.65
CA ILE A 336 16.32 15.56 21.80
C ILE A 336 17.74 15.01 22.01
N GLU A 337 17.90 13.70 21.91
CA GLU A 337 19.17 13.00 22.17
C GLU A 337 19.99 12.81 20.87
N GLY A 338 19.38 13.02 19.71
CA GLY A 338 19.99 12.83 18.39
C GLY A 338 19.91 11.40 17.85
N PHE A 339 19.41 10.44 18.64
CA PHE A 339 19.22 9.03 18.27
C PHE A 339 18.12 8.39 19.12
N VAL A 340 17.54 7.29 18.64
CA VAL A 340 16.66 6.41 19.43
C VAL A 340 17.54 5.42 20.20
N SER A 341 17.24 5.18 21.47
CA SER A 341 18.04 4.23 22.26
C SER A 341 17.81 2.78 21.81
N GLU A 342 18.84 1.95 21.92
CA GLU A 342 18.77 0.52 21.56
C GLU A 342 17.64 -0.19 22.32
N GLU A 343 17.38 0.17 23.59
CA GLU A 343 16.28 -0.36 24.39
C GLU A 343 14.90 -0.04 23.78
N THR A 344 14.69 1.20 23.35
CA THR A 344 13.43 1.63 22.70
C THR A 344 13.22 0.88 21.39
N ASP A 345 14.27 0.76 20.59
CA ASP A 345 14.22 0.06 19.30
C ASP A 345 13.98 -1.44 19.45
N GLU A 346 14.69 -2.10 20.38
CA GLU A 346 14.46 -3.51 20.68
C GLU A 346 13.04 -3.75 21.20
N LYS A 347 12.52 -2.86 22.03
CA LYS A 347 11.14 -2.95 22.53
C LYS A 347 10.12 -2.80 21.42
N GLY A 348 10.25 -1.78 20.57
CA GLY A 348 9.31 -1.55 19.47
C GLY A 348 9.34 -2.67 18.44
N TRP A 349 10.51 -3.24 18.17
CA TRP A 349 10.63 -4.41 17.32
C TRP A 349 10.06 -5.67 17.98
N ASN A 350 10.54 -6.06 19.16
CA ASN A 350 10.21 -7.37 19.72
C ASN A 350 8.82 -7.44 20.36
N ASP A 351 8.39 -6.39 21.05
CA ASP A 351 7.13 -6.40 21.81
C ASP A 351 5.94 -5.90 20.98
N PHE A 352 6.18 -4.95 20.08
CA PHE A 352 5.15 -4.34 19.25
C PHE A 352 5.16 -4.84 17.79
N HIS A 353 6.19 -5.60 17.40
CA HIS A 353 6.34 -6.16 16.07
C HIS A 353 6.25 -5.09 14.96
N ASP A 354 6.95 -3.97 15.19
CA ASP A 354 6.93 -2.81 14.30
C ASP A 354 8.27 -2.65 13.55
N GLU A 355 8.19 -2.75 12.22
CA GLU A 355 9.32 -2.68 11.29
C GLU A 355 10.17 -1.43 11.49
N ARG A 356 9.54 -0.28 11.83
CA ARG A 356 10.25 1.01 11.96
C ARG A 356 11.36 0.96 13.00
N PHE A 357 11.12 0.25 14.10
CA PHE A 357 12.07 0.11 15.19
C PHE A 357 13.18 -0.89 14.86
N ALA A 358 12.85 -1.99 14.16
CA ALA A 358 13.88 -2.89 13.66
C ALA A 358 14.81 -2.17 12.68
N VAL A 359 14.27 -1.38 11.76
CA VAL A 359 15.06 -0.56 10.82
C VAL A 359 15.92 0.46 11.58
N SER A 360 15.32 1.21 12.52
CA SER A 360 16.03 2.18 13.37
C SER A 360 17.20 1.53 14.11
N TYR A 361 16.97 0.37 14.74
CA TYR A 361 17.99 -0.40 15.46
C TYR A 361 19.24 -0.64 14.60
N PHE A 362 19.06 -1.23 13.42
CA PHE A 362 20.19 -1.59 12.57
C PHE A 362 20.85 -0.40 11.90
N ILE A 363 20.11 0.69 11.64
CA ILE A 363 20.70 1.97 11.20
C ILE A 363 21.55 2.56 12.35
N GLY A 364 21.06 2.52 13.59
CA GLY A 364 21.74 3.00 14.79
C GLY A 364 23.04 2.26 15.10
N LEU A 365 23.12 0.97 14.81
CA LEU A 365 24.36 0.18 14.91
C LEU A 365 25.48 0.71 13.98
N ALA A 366 25.12 1.35 12.86
CA ALA A 366 26.05 1.91 11.88
C ALA A 366 27.18 0.91 11.52
N GLN A 367 28.45 1.30 11.73
CA GLN A 367 29.63 0.47 11.42
C GLN A 367 29.77 -0.78 12.30
N LYS A 368 29.05 -0.86 13.43
CA LYS A 368 29.03 -2.05 14.29
C LYS A 368 28.20 -3.18 13.67
N ASN A 369 27.29 -2.85 12.76
CA ASN A 369 26.45 -3.86 12.13
C ASN A 369 27.28 -4.80 11.24
N LYS A 370 26.85 -6.05 11.15
CA LYS A 370 27.55 -7.11 10.41
C LYS A 370 26.63 -7.83 9.45
N TYR A 371 27.18 -8.28 8.33
CA TYR A 371 26.40 -9.01 7.32
C TYR A 371 25.75 -10.28 7.89
N ASP A 372 26.47 -11.03 8.72
CA ASP A 372 26.00 -12.27 9.36
C ASP A 372 25.41 -12.04 10.75
N ASN A 373 24.95 -10.81 11.05
CA ASN A 373 24.32 -10.51 12.33
C ASN A 373 23.05 -11.38 12.51
N PRO A 374 22.98 -12.25 13.54
CA PRO A 374 21.82 -13.12 13.77
C PRO A 374 20.54 -12.33 13.99
N ASP A 375 20.61 -11.13 14.58
CA ASP A 375 19.46 -10.27 14.81
C ASP A 375 18.98 -9.68 13.48
N LEU A 376 19.88 -9.27 12.58
CA LEU A 376 19.48 -8.80 11.24
C LEU A 376 18.78 -9.92 10.45
N LYS A 377 19.27 -11.15 10.58
CA LYS A 377 18.61 -12.33 9.99
C LYS A 377 17.21 -12.53 10.58
N LYS A 378 17.05 -12.41 11.90
CA LYS A 378 15.73 -12.49 12.57
C LYS A 378 14.81 -11.36 12.09
N ALA A 379 15.28 -10.13 12.00
CA ALA A 379 14.48 -9.00 11.54
C ALA A 379 13.96 -9.19 10.11
N LEU A 380 14.78 -9.76 9.22
CA LEU A 380 14.37 -10.14 7.87
C LEU A 380 13.36 -11.30 7.83
N GLN A 381 13.28 -12.13 8.88
CA GLN A 381 12.25 -13.16 9.02
C GLN A 381 10.96 -12.57 9.59
N ASP A 382 11.07 -11.65 10.54
CA ASP A 382 9.94 -10.92 11.13
C ASP A 382 9.27 -10.01 10.08
N PHE A 383 10.06 -9.37 9.22
CA PHE A 383 9.61 -8.45 8.18
C PHE A 383 10.12 -8.88 6.79
N PRO A 384 9.58 -9.95 6.20
CA PRO A 384 10.08 -10.52 4.96
C PRO A 384 10.01 -9.55 3.77
N GLU A 385 9.07 -8.61 3.79
CA GLU A 385 8.86 -7.62 2.73
C GLU A 385 9.63 -6.31 2.97
N SER A 386 10.44 -6.21 4.03
CA SER A 386 11.17 -4.97 4.35
C SER A 386 12.31 -4.70 3.38
N ALA A 387 12.12 -3.71 2.51
CA ALA A 387 13.18 -3.23 1.63
C ALA A 387 14.29 -2.50 2.41
N GLU A 388 13.95 -1.78 3.49
CA GLU A 388 14.91 -1.06 4.33
C GLU A 388 15.86 -2.01 5.08
N LEU A 389 15.35 -3.09 5.68
CA LEU A 389 16.22 -4.11 6.31
C LEU A 389 17.07 -4.86 5.28
N GLN A 390 16.52 -5.15 4.10
CA GLN A 390 17.30 -5.77 3.03
C GLN A 390 18.39 -4.83 2.50
N TRP A 391 18.12 -3.53 2.47
CA TRP A 391 19.10 -2.51 2.13
C TRP A 391 20.24 -2.47 3.14
N VAL A 392 19.92 -2.53 4.44
CA VAL A 392 20.93 -2.64 5.51
C VAL A 392 21.84 -3.86 5.26
N LYS A 393 21.26 -5.04 5.00
CA LYS A 393 22.03 -6.26 4.73
C LYS A 393 22.93 -6.13 3.49
N PHE A 394 22.38 -5.59 2.41
CA PHE A 394 23.13 -5.29 1.19
C PHE A 394 24.31 -4.34 1.47
N LYS A 395 24.11 -3.28 2.27
CA LYS A 395 25.19 -2.36 2.65
C LYS A 395 26.27 -3.02 3.51
N CYS A 396 25.90 -3.89 4.46
CA CYS A 396 26.86 -4.67 5.22
C CYS A 396 27.71 -5.58 4.30
N ALA A 397 27.10 -6.21 3.28
CA ALA A 397 27.82 -7.03 2.32
C ALA A 397 28.91 -6.23 1.59
N ILE A 398 28.57 -5.02 1.14
CA ILE A 398 29.51 -4.11 0.46
C ILE A 398 30.67 -3.73 1.37
N VAL A 399 30.36 -3.27 2.59
CA VAL A 399 31.37 -2.78 3.55
C VAL A 399 32.33 -3.89 3.97
N GLU A 400 31.86 -5.13 4.05
CA GLU A 400 32.66 -6.31 4.40
C GLU A 400 33.27 -7.03 3.19
N GLU A 401 33.17 -6.46 1.98
CA GLU A 401 33.66 -7.06 0.73
C GLU A 401 33.14 -8.49 0.48
N LYS A 402 31.88 -8.75 0.87
CA LYS A 402 31.18 -10.03 0.64
C LYS A 402 30.43 -10.04 -0.68
N GLU A 403 30.09 -11.24 -1.14
CA GLU A 403 29.21 -11.40 -2.30
C GLU A 403 27.83 -10.78 -2.00
N TYR A 404 27.45 -9.76 -2.78
CA TYR A 404 26.26 -8.95 -2.54
C TYR A 404 25.16 -9.14 -3.58
N ARG A 405 25.43 -9.85 -4.69
CA ARG A 405 24.53 -9.89 -5.86
C ARG A 405 23.16 -10.46 -5.51
N ALA A 406 23.12 -11.53 -4.71
CA ALA A 406 21.87 -12.12 -4.24
C ALA A 406 21.07 -11.14 -3.36
N ASP A 407 21.73 -10.46 -2.43
CA ASP A 407 21.07 -9.48 -1.56
C ASP A 407 20.57 -8.25 -2.32
N LEU A 408 21.27 -7.83 -3.38
CA LEU A 408 20.83 -6.77 -4.28
C LEU A 408 19.59 -7.16 -5.08
N ILE A 409 19.53 -8.39 -5.60
CA ILE A 409 18.34 -8.90 -6.29
C ILE A 409 17.14 -8.91 -5.35
N GLU A 410 17.31 -9.43 -4.12
CA GLU A 410 16.25 -9.43 -3.12
C GLU A 410 15.84 -8.01 -2.69
N LEU A 411 16.79 -7.08 -2.62
CA LEU A 411 16.48 -5.66 -2.37
C LEU A 411 15.60 -5.09 -3.48
N ILE A 412 15.96 -5.30 -4.76
CA ILE A 412 15.20 -4.79 -5.90
C ILE A 412 13.78 -5.36 -5.90
N LYS A 413 13.61 -6.66 -5.62
CA LYS A 413 12.27 -7.28 -5.51
C LYS A 413 11.40 -6.61 -4.45
N LYS A 414 11.96 -6.32 -3.26
CA LYS A 414 11.22 -5.65 -2.18
C LYS A 414 10.95 -4.18 -2.47
N GLU A 415 11.86 -3.52 -3.18
CA GLU A 415 11.70 -2.14 -3.61
C GLU A 415 10.56 -1.97 -4.62
N PHE A 416 10.40 -2.90 -5.58
CA PHE A 416 9.26 -2.87 -6.50
C PHE A 416 7.92 -2.78 -5.76
N LYS A 417 7.79 -3.49 -4.63
CA LYS A 417 6.59 -3.54 -3.80
C LYS A 417 6.36 -2.31 -2.93
N THR A 418 7.44 -1.66 -2.47
CA THR A 418 7.34 -0.73 -1.33
C THR A 418 7.94 0.65 -1.60
N LEU A 419 9.00 0.73 -2.41
CA LEU A 419 9.89 1.88 -2.58
C LEU A 419 10.41 2.46 -1.25
N ARG A 420 10.42 1.67 -0.16
CA ARG A 420 10.62 2.20 1.19
C ARG A 420 12.06 2.58 1.55
N ALA A 421 13.07 2.09 0.81
CA ALA A 421 14.44 2.55 1.04
C ALA A 421 14.62 4.04 0.71
N ASP A 422 13.75 4.63 -0.11
CA ASP A 422 13.61 6.08 -0.25
C ASP A 422 12.51 6.59 0.70
N LYS A 423 12.85 7.55 1.57
CA LYS A 423 11.90 8.13 2.54
C LYS A 423 10.66 8.77 1.88
N ASN A 424 10.79 9.22 0.64
CA ASN A 424 9.71 9.80 -0.15
C ASN A 424 9.06 8.77 -1.09
N ARG A 425 9.48 7.50 -1.05
CA ARG A 425 8.95 6.42 -1.90
C ARG A 425 9.03 6.72 -3.39
N TYR A 426 10.20 7.16 -3.85
CA TYR A 426 10.51 7.34 -5.26
C TYR A 426 11.40 6.23 -5.79
N SER A 427 11.20 5.83 -7.05
CA SER A 427 11.96 4.77 -7.72
C SER A 427 13.42 5.10 -8.06
N TYR A 428 14.00 6.17 -7.49
CA TYR A 428 15.42 6.50 -7.69
C TYR A 428 16.36 5.45 -7.07
N GLY A 429 15.94 4.84 -5.95
CA GLY A 429 16.62 3.68 -5.37
C GLY A 429 16.72 2.55 -6.39
N LEU A 430 15.58 2.10 -6.93
CA LEU A 430 15.50 1.09 -7.99
C LEU A 430 16.42 1.40 -9.18
N LYS A 431 16.41 2.63 -9.70
CA LYS A 431 17.32 3.03 -10.79
C LYS A 431 18.78 2.76 -10.44
N SER A 432 19.19 3.13 -9.24
CA SER A 432 20.55 2.96 -8.76
C SER A 432 20.89 1.48 -8.56
N TYR A 433 19.96 0.69 -8.01
CA TYR A 433 20.15 -0.75 -7.79
C TYR A 433 20.27 -1.53 -9.09
N PHE A 434 19.44 -1.22 -10.10
CA PHE A 434 19.57 -1.82 -11.44
C PHE A 434 20.91 -1.46 -12.11
N HIS A 435 21.39 -0.23 -11.94
CA HIS A 435 22.70 0.16 -12.45
C HIS A 435 23.83 -0.68 -11.81
N ILE A 436 23.79 -0.88 -10.49
CA ILE A 436 24.76 -1.73 -9.78
C ILE A 436 24.63 -3.20 -10.19
N LEU A 437 23.40 -3.67 -10.43
CA LEU A 437 23.14 -5.06 -10.84
C LEU A 437 23.73 -5.37 -12.23
N GLU A 438 23.70 -4.38 -13.14
CA GLU A 438 24.26 -4.47 -14.48
C GLU A 438 25.78 -4.27 -14.50
N ASN A 439 26.30 -3.29 -13.76
CA ASN A 439 27.67 -2.79 -13.94
C ASN A 439 28.63 -3.11 -12.79
N GLY A 440 28.14 -3.60 -11.65
CA GLY A 440 28.92 -3.68 -10.40
C GLY A 440 28.90 -2.36 -9.62
N ILE A 441 29.62 -2.33 -8.49
CA ILE A 441 29.76 -1.17 -7.60
C ILE A 441 30.88 -0.23 -8.07
#